data_AF-A0A0F7RSG1-F1
#
_entry.id   AF-A0A0F7RSG1-F1
#
_cell.length_a   1.000
_cell.length_b   1.000
_cell.length_c   1.000
_cell.angle_alpha   90.00
_cell.angle_beta   90.00
_cell.angle_gamma   90.00
#
_symmetry.space_group_name_H-M   'P 1'
#
loop_
_entity.id
_entity.type
_entity.pdbx_description
1 polymer ?
#
loop_
_entity_poly.entity_id
_entity_poly.type
_entity_poly.pdbx_seq_one_letter_code
_entity_poly.pdbx_strand_id
1 'polypeptide(L)'
;MASPSPSMLESRSQSPFSAPEASYDALGLQRVNVTLAVMSRCPDALACEAAFDKVLDRVNAKTRLTMSYIGTVDRKHTKYGASCMHGDQECAGNIQQLCVQDALNPVRAGEDFDLSPSAAQKKWWNFLQCQNYAGLSKIGDESLAQRCLRVVDGPSWDQDGIAKCVDGKQGRKLLQHSIEASKRLGLGTSCTILFESGKKCVRDDGAWKNCDLGHQPADFVAEIERIWSQKNAGAKAVSSPSMSKTLLQSLSRLVKRQSSPSSTDSGFNSPFAGSSTPPSVFVSICQSRSSLSNSAAILPLSGRSASTDL
;
A
#
# COMPACT_ATOMS: atom_id res chain seq x y z
N MET A 1 -7.95 49.61 -40.30
CA MET A 1 -7.90 48.14 -40.10
C MET A 1 -8.07 47.87 -38.62
N ALA A 2 -8.97 46.95 -38.29
CA ALA A 2 -9.77 46.95 -37.07
C ALA A 2 -9.07 46.34 -35.85
N SER A 3 -9.36 46.92 -34.68
CA SER A 3 -9.09 46.39 -33.34
C SER A 3 -9.92 45.12 -33.08
N PRO A 4 -9.41 44.12 -32.34
CA PRO A 4 -10.19 42.93 -32.01
C PRO A 4 -11.14 43.19 -30.82
N SER A 5 -12.33 42.60 -30.92
CA SER A 5 -13.45 42.67 -29.97
C SER A 5 -13.25 41.74 -28.75
N PRO A 6 -13.82 42.11 -27.57
CA PRO A 6 -13.71 41.33 -26.35
C PRO A 6 -14.87 40.33 -26.25
N SER A 7 -14.67 39.11 -26.71
CA SER A 7 -15.55 37.99 -26.39
C SER A 7 -14.74 36.71 -26.46
N MET A 8 -14.89 35.87 -25.42
CA MET A 8 -14.21 34.59 -25.13
C MET A 8 -13.30 34.67 -23.90
N LEU A 9 -13.84 35.18 -22.78
CA LEU A 9 -13.41 34.74 -21.46
C LEU A 9 -14.12 33.40 -21.20
N GLU A 10 -13.52 32.33 -21.72
CA GLU A 10 -13.91 30.96 -21.42
C GLU A 10 -13.78 30.77 -19.90
N SER A 11 -14.90 30.49 -19.24
CA SER A 11 -14.92 30.08 -17.83
C SER A 11 -13.99 28.90 -17.64
N ARG A 12 -12.81 29.16 -17.05
CA ARG A 12 -11.98 28.11 -16.46
C ARG A 12 -12.81 27.43 -15.38
N SER A 13 -13.44 26.33 -15.77
CA SER A 13 -14.04 25.36 -14.87
C SER A 13 -12.94 24.88 -13.93
N GLN A 14 -12.89 25.45 -12.73
CA GLN A 14 -12.10 24.89 -11.65
C GLN A 14 -12.80 23.60 -11.25
N SER A 15 -12.20 22.47 -11.60
CA SER A 15 -12.55 21.18 -11.02
C SER A 15 -12.45 21.32 -9.49
N PRO A 16 -13.47 20.91 -8.73
CA PRO A 16 -13.38 20.95 -7.29
C PRO A 16 -12.22 20.08 -6.84
N PHE A 17 -11.37 20.66 -5.99
CA PHE A 17 -10.34 19.96 -5.24
C PHE A 17 -11.01 18.74 -4.59
N SER A 18 -10.69 17.53 -5.06
CA SER A 18 -11.13 16.30 -4.41
C SER A 18 -10.68 16.39 -2.96
N ALA A 19 -11.64 16.50 -2.04
CA ALA A 19 -11.37 16.39 -0.63
C ALA A 19 -10.55 15.10 -0.38
N PRO A 20 -9.64 15.09 0.60
CA PRO A 20 -9.00 13.84 1.01
C PRO A 20 -10.13 12.84 1.25
N GLU A 21 -10.07 11.67 0.60
CA GLU A 21 -11.10 10.64 0.77
C GLU A 21 -11.38 10.52 2.25
N ALA A 22 -12.60 10.88 2.66
CA ALA A 22 -13.00 10.76 4.05
C ALA A 22 -12.70 9.34 4.47
N SER A 23 -11.76 9.18 5.41
CA SER A 23 -11.29 7.86 5.83
C SER A 23 -12.52 7.03 6.18
N TYR A 24 -12.76 5.96 5.43
CA TYR A 24 -13.90 5.06 5.68
C TYR A 24 -13.88 4.54 7.12
N ASP A 25 -12.70 4.49 7.75
CA ASP A 25 -12.54 4.15 9.15
C ASP A 25 -13.08 5.26 10.09
N ALA A 26 -12.91 6.54 9.76
CA ALA A 26 -13.52 7.66 10.48
C ALA A 26 -15.06 7.67 10.34
N LEU A 27 -15.59 7.11 9.25
CA LEU A 27 -17.02 6.90 9.04
C LEU A 27 -17.55 5.61 9.69
N GLY A 28 -16.71 4.85 10.39
CA GLY A 28 -17.10 3.59 11.03
C GLY A 28 -17.47 2.47 10.04
N LEU A 29 -17.07 2.59 8.77
CA LEU A 29 -17.39 1.58 7.75
C LEU A 29 -16.50 0.35 7.93
N GLN A 30 -17.13 -0.82 7.81
CA GLN A 30 -16.46 -2.09 7.97
C GLN A 30 -15.78 -2.52 6.67
N ARG A 31 -14.47 -2.70 6.71
CA ARG A 31 -13.68 -3.29 5.62
C ARG A 31 -13.96 -4.80 5.50
N VAL A 32 -13.81 -5.32 4.29
CA VAL A 32 -13.96 -6.74 3.93
C VAL A 32 -12.65 -7.46 4.20
N ASN A 33 -12.70 -8.55 4.96
CA ASN A 33 -11.52 -9.37 5.21
C ASN A 33 -11.19 -10.21 3.97
N VAL A 34 -9.95 -10.10 3.50
CA VAL A 34 -9.40 -10.99 2.47
C VAL A 34 -8.07 -11.52 2.97
N THR A 35 -7.91 -12.83 2.92
CA THR A 35 -6.68 -13.52 3.33
C THR A 35 -5.99 -14.08 2.09
N LEU A 36 -4.72 -13.75 1.93
CA LEU A 36 -3.83 -14.39 0.96
C LEU A 36 -2.94 -15.37 1.72
N ALA A 37 -3.13 -16.67 1.49
CA ALA A 37 -2.24 -17.69 2.00
C ALA A 37 -1.12 -17.97 0.99
N VAL A 38 0.11 -17.69 1.40
CA VAL A 38 1.26 -17.63 0.48
C VAL A 38 2.55 -18.15 1.11
N MET A 39 3.55 -18.28 0.26
CA MET A 39 4.97 -18.37 0.62
C MET A 39 5.70 -17.31 -0.19
N SER A 40 6.50 -16.45 0.44
CA SER A 40 7.08 -15.27 -0.24
C SER A 40 7.96 -15.61 -1.45
N ARG A 41 8.49 -16.84 -1.55
CA ARG A 41 9.32 -17.30 -2.67
C ARG A 41 8.61 -18.24 -3.63
N CYS A 42 7.29 -18.40 -3.51
CA CYS A 42 6.50 -19.26 -4.40
C CYS A 42 6.16 -18.53 -5.72
N PRO A 43 6.40 -19.15 -6.89
CA PRO A 43 6.05 -18.54 -8.18
C PRO A 43 4.55 -18.33 -8.37
N ASP A 44 3.70 -19.20 -7.81
CA ASP A 44 2.25 -19.02 -7.86
C ASP A 44 1.78 -17.88 -6.94
N ALA A 45 2.45 -17.63 -5.81
CA ALA A 45 2.22 -16.45 -4.99
C ALA A 45 2.50 -15.17 -5.76
N LEU A 46 3.64 -15.09 -6.46
CA LEU A 46 4.00 -13.93 -7.28
C LEU A 46 2.92 -13.58 -8.32
N ALA A 47 2.41 -14.59 -9.04
CA ALA A 47 1.36 -14.39 -10.03
C ALA A 47 0.01 -14.00 -9.39
N CYS A 48 -0.31 -14.58 -8.24
CA CYS A 48 -1.51 -14.29 -7.46
C CYS A 48 -1.50 -12.86 -6.90
N GLU A 49 -0.38 -12.44 -6.33
CA GLU A 49 -0.15 -11.11 -5.79
C GLU A 49 -0.17 -10.06 -6.91
N ALA A 50 0.41 -10.34 -8.08
CA ALA A 50 0.29 -9.46 -9.24
C ALA A 50 -1.16 -9.29 -9.74
N ALA A 51 -1.99 -10.33 -9.64
CA ALA A 51 -3.43 -10.21 -9.92
C ALA A 51 -4.15 -9.39 -8.86
N PHE A 52 -3.80 -9.59 -7.58
CA PHE A 52 -4.41 -8.90 -6.45
C PHE A 52 -3.96 -7.44 -6.31
N ASP A 53 -2.80 -7.07 -6.83
CA ASP A 53 -2.34 -5.68 -6.92
C ASP A 53 -3.34 -4.82 -7.70
N LYS A 54 -3.81 -5.33 -8.85
CA LYS A 54 -4.87 -4.71 -9.67
C LYS A 54 -6.22 -4.62 -8.95
N VAL A 55 -6.47 -5.51 -7.98
CA VAL A 55 -7.67 -5.47 -7.13
C VAL A 55 -7.54 -4.32 -6.12
N LEU A 56 -6.40 -4.23 -5.43
CA LEU A 56 -6.16 -3.19 -4.43
C LEU A 56 -6.18 -1.79 -5.03
N ASP A 57 -5.78 -1.61 -6.28
CA ASP A 57 -5.92 -0.31 -6.98
C ASP A 57 -7.36 0.22 -7.01
N ARG A 58 -8.36 -0.67 -6.89
CA ARG A 58 -9.79 -0.31 -6.96
C ARG A 58 -10.47 -0.34 -5.60
N VAL A 59 -10.08 -1.26 -4.73
CA VAL A 59 -10.81 -1.55 -3.48
C VAL A 59 -9.95 -1.57 -2.21
N ASN A 60 -8.71 -1.08 -2.24
CA ASN A 60 -7.84 -1.06 -1.05
C ASN A 60 -8.50 -0.45 0.19
N ALA A 61 -9.22 0.66 0.01
CA ALA A 61 -9.92 1.36 1.10
C ALA A 61 -11.09 0.55 1.69
N LYS A 62 -11.62 -0.43 0.94
CA LYS A 62 -12.72 -1.33 1.35
C LYS A 62 -12.23 -2.70 1.82
N THR A 63 -10.97 -3.04 1.59
CA THR A 63 -10.40 -4.37 1.89
C THR A 63 -9.44 -4.30 3.06
N ARG A 64 -9.62 -5.16 4.07
CA ARG A 64 -8.59 -5.49 5.06
C ARG A 64 -7.87 -6.74 4.57
N LEU A 65 -6.65 -6.56 4.09
CA LEU A 65 -5.81 -7.63 3.57
C LEU A 65 -4.96 -8.24 4.68
N THR A 66 -4.96 -9.57 4.77
CA THR A 66 -4.12 -10.34 5.70
C THR A 66 -3.25 -11.32 4.92
N MET A 67 -1.95 -11.38 5.23
CA MET A 67 -1.08 -12.44 4.72
C MET A 67 -0.98 -13.58 5.72
N SER A 68 -1.20 -14.80 5.23
CA SER A 68 -1.11 -16.02 6.01
C SER A 68 0.00 -16.89 5.43
N TYR A 69 1.16 -16.93 6.07
CA TYR A 69 2.31 -17.65 5.54
C TYR A 69 2.18 -19.15 5.78
N ILE A 70 2.62 -19.95 4.82
CA ILE A 70 2.58 -21.41 4.88
C ILE A 70 3.96 -21.93 5.28
N GLY A 71 3.99 -22.95 6.14
CA GLY A 71 5.22 -23.58 6.62
C GLY A 71 4.96 -24.56 7.75
N THR A 72 6.02 -24.95 8.46
CA THR A 72 5.92 -25.81 9.63
C THR A 72 6.65 -25.19 10.81
N VAL A 73 5.98 -25.07 11.95
CA VAL A 73 6.60 -24.59 13.19
C VAL A 73 7.57 -25.64 13.71
N ASP A 74 8.81 -25.22 13.97
CA ASP A 74 9.85 -26.03 14.60
C ASP A 74 10.77 -25.12 15.41
N ARG A 75 10.43 -24.95 16.69
CA ARG A 75 11.10 -24.01 17.60
C ARG A 75 12.52 -24.44 18.01
N LYS A 76 12.89 -25.71 17.79
CA LYS A 76 14.12 -26.29 18.36
C LYS A 76 15.21 -26.51 17.32
N HIS A 77 14.84 -26.83 16.08
CA HIS A 77 15.80 -27.32 15.08
C HIS A 77 15.97 -26.39 13.89
N THR A 78 15.30 -25.22 13.88
CA THR A 78 15.37 -24.29 12.75
C THR A 78 15.78 -22.88 13.19
N LYS A 79 16.47 -22.16 12.29
CA LYS A 79 16.96 -20.79 12.51
C LYS A 79 15.86 -19.81 12.93
N TYR A 80 14.67 -19.93 12.33
CA TYR A 80 13.56 -19.00 12.54
C TYR A 80 12.46 -19.54 13.47
N GLY A 81 12.66 -20.73 14.04
CA GLY A 81 11.61 -21.42 14.79
C GLY A 81 10.48 -21.96 13.89
N ALA A 82 10.71 -22.00 12.58
CA ALA A 82 9.86 -22.57 11.55
C ALA A 82 10.71 -23.00 10.33
N SER A 83 10.21 -23.98 9.58
CA SER A 83 10.70 -24.38 8.27
C SER A 83 9.74 -23.91 7.17
N CYS A 84 10.32 -23.43 6.08
CA CYS A 84 9.64 -22.90 4.90
C CYS A 84 9.99 -23.76 3.67
N MET A 85 9.09 -23.87 2.69
CA MET A 85 9.27 -24.82 1.58
C MET A 85 10.41 -24.44 0.64
N HIS A 86 10.67 -23.15 0.44
CA HIS A 86 11.79 -22.66 -0.36
C HIS A 86 13.01 -22.28 0.51
N GLY A 87 13.13 -22.88 1.69
CA GLY A 87 14.28 -22.76 2.60
C GLY A 87 14.32 -21.48 3.44
N ASP A 88 15.43 -21.29 4.13
CA ASP A 88 15.62 -20.23 5.13
C ASP A 88 15.42 -18.81 4.60
N GLN A 89 15.72 -18.58 3.32
CA GLN A 89 15.50 -17.26 2.69
C GLN A 89 14.02 -16.93 2.52
N GLU A 90 13.16 -17.93 2.31
CA GLU A 90 11.71 -17.71 2.32
C GLU A 90 11.24 -17.34 3.73
N CYS A 91 11.70 -18.04 4.76
CA CYS A 91 11.37 -17.71 6.14
C CYS A 91 11.83 -16.28 6.50
N ALA A 92 13.03 -15.87 6.05
CA ALA A 92 13.51 -14.50 6.22
C ALA A 92 12.60 -13.48 5.52
N GLY A 93 12.21 -13.74 4.28
CA GLY A 93 11.29 -12.87 3.52
C GLY A 93 9.91 -12.78 4.16
N ASN A 94 9.34 -13.91 4.59
CA ASN A 94 8.06 -13.97 5.30
C ASN A 94 8.13 -13.12 6.58
N ILE A 95 9.21 -13.22 7.35
CA ILE A 95 9.43 -12.41 8.57
C ILE A 95 9.54 -10.92 8.24
N GLN A 96 10.29 -10.54 7.22
CA GLN A 96 10.41 -9.14 6.79
C GLN A 96 9.04 -8.55 6.46
N GLN A 97 8.25 -9.25 5.64
CA GLN A 97 6.91 -8.83 5.23
C GLN A 97 5.97 -8.72 6.43
N LEU A 98 6.01 -9.66 7.37
CA LEU A 98 5.24 -9.63 8.61
C LEU A 98 5.66 -8.49 9.55
N CYS A 99 6.95 -8.25 9.73
CA CYS A 99 7.45 -7.19 10.60
C CYS A 99 7.06 -5.80 10.08
N VAL A 100 7.13 -5.57 8.76
CA VAL A 100 6.68 -4.33 8.15
C VAL A 100 5.15 -4.19 8.24
N GLN A 101 4.40 -5.28 8.06
CA GLN A 101 2.94 -5.27 8.24
C GLN A 101 2.55 -4.91 9.67
N ASP A 102 3.27 -5.47 10.63
CA ASP A 102 3.05 -5.27 12.05
C ASP A 102 3.35 -3.80 12.43
N ALA A 103 4.48 -3.25 11.97
CA ALA A 103 4.82 -1.83 12.18
C ALA A 103 3.81 -0.87 11.56
N LEU A 104 3.29 -1.18 10.37
CA LEU A 104 2.25 -0.40 9.68
C LEU A 104 0.82 -0.82 10.06
N ASN A 105 0.64 -1.59 11.14
CA ASN A 105 -0.69 -1.98 11.59
C ASN A 105 -1.48 -0.72 11.97
N PRO A 106 -2.69 -0.49 11.45
CA PRO A 106 -3.53 0.68 11.73
C PRO A 106 -3.60 1.15 13.19
N VAL A 107 -3.57 0.21 14.15
CA VAL A 107 -3.57 0.55 15.59
C VAL A 107 -2.32 1.33 15.99
N ARG A 108 -1.19 1.05 15.36
CA ARG A 108 0.09 1.75 15.56
C ARG A 108 0.35 2.81 14.50
N ALA A 109 -0.03 2.57 13.25
CA ALA A 109 0.19 3.51 12.16
C ALA A 109 -0.52 4.84 12.41
N GLY A 110 -1.77 4.85 12.88
CA GLY A 110 -2.44 6.13 13.20
C GLY A 110 -1.75 6.98 14.29
N GLU A 111 -0.83 6.39 15.05
CA GLU A 111 -0.05 7.05 16.11
C GLU A 111 1.39 7.35 15.64
N ASP A 112 2.08 6.34 15.15
CA ASP A 112 3.50 6.37 14.77
C ASP A 112 3.74 6.96 13.37
N PHE A 113 2.78 6.80 12.45
CA PHE A 113 2.88 7.18 11.04
C PHE A 113 1.56 7.78 10.57
N ASP A 114 1.32 9.09 10.73
CA ASP A 114 0.07 9.79 10.36
C ASP A 114 -0.53 9.36 8.99
N LEU A 115 -1.25 8.23 9.01
CA LEU A 115 -1.66 7.44 7.85
C LEU A 115 -3.00 6.81 8.18
N SER A 116 -3.92 6.88 7.22
CA SER A 116 -5.14 6.11 7.31
C SER A 116 -4.83 4.60 7.25
N PRO A 117 -5.71 3.74 7.81
CA PRO A 117 -5.55 2.29 7.73
C PRO A 117 -5.45 1.74 6.30
N SER A 118 -6.01 2.43 5.30
CA SER A 118 -5.88 2.06 3.89
C SER A 118 -4.54 2.51 3.30
N ALA A 119 -4.04 3.69 3.68
CA ALA A 119 -2.73 4.19 3.26
C ALA A 119 -1.59 3.31 3.83
N ALA A 120 -1.66 2.96 5.12
CA ALA A 120 -0.69 2.06 5.76
C ALA A 120 -0.67 0.68 5.08
N GLN A 121 -1.85 0.11 4.77
CA GLN A 121 -1.94 -1.16 4.03
C GLN A 121 -1.34 -1.07 2.63
N LYS A 122 -1.62 -0.01 1.86
CA LYS A 122 -1.05 0.16 0.52
C LYS A 122 0.48 0.35 0.59
N LYS A 123 0.99 1.06 1.60
CA LYS A 123 2.43 1.23 1.83
C LYS A 123 3.12 -0.11 2.12
N TRP A 124 2.55 -0.93 3.00
CA TRP A 124 3.02 -2.30 3.24
C TRP A 124 2.94 -3.18 1.99
N TRP A 125 1.84 -3.12 1.24
CA TRP A 125 1.69 -3.89 0.01
C TRP A 125 2.73 -3.49 -1.04
N ASN A 126 3.01 -2.19 -1.20
CA ASN A 126 4.04 -1.70 -2.11
C ASN A 126 5.45 -2.20 -1.70
N PHE A 127 5.72 -2.35 -0.39
CA PHE A 127 6.97 -2.94 0.09
C PHE A 127 7.11 -4.39 -0.38
N LEU A 128 6.05 -5.19 -0.23
CA LEU A 128 6.00 -6.57 -0.71
C LEU A 128 6.18 -6.64 -2.24
N GLN A 129 5.47 -5.80 -3.00
CA GLN A 129 5.59 -5.74 -4.46
C GLN A 129 7.01 -5.34 -4.91
N CYS A 130 7.69 -4.45 -4.18
CA CYS A 130 9.08 -4.11 -4.45
C CYS A 130 10.01 -5.32 -4.27
N GLN A 131 9.81 -6.14 -3.24
CA GLN A 131 10.59 -7.37 -3.06
C GLN A 131 10.34 -8.36 -4.21
N ASN A 132 9.09 -8.54 -4.59
CA ASN A 132 8.68 -9.37 -5.71
C ASN A 132 9.33 -8.94 -7.03
N TYR A 133 9.38 -7.64 -7.30
CA TYR A 133 9.99 -7.08 -8.51
C TYR A 133 11.49 -7.40 -8.63
N ALA A 134 12.22 -7.48 -7.52
CA ALA A 134 13.64 -7.84 -7.52
C ALA A 134 13.90 -9.33 -7.84
N GLY A 135 12.84 -10.14 -7.91
CA GLY A 135 12.87 -11.56 -8.23
C GLY A 135 12.89 -12.47 -6.99
N LEU A 136 12.25 -13.63 -7.11
CA LEU A 136 12.09 -14.61 -6.03
C LEU A 136 13.41 -15.00 -5.35
N SER A 137 14.52 -15.00 -6.10
CA SER A 137 15.82 -15.37 -5.58
C SER A 137 16.37 -14.40 -4.52
N LYS A 138 15.90 -13.14 -4.52
CA LYS A 138 16.37 -12.04 -3.66
C LYS A 138 15.50 -11.80 -2.43
N ILE A 139 14.32 -12.39 -2.36
CA ILE A 139 13.39 -12.20 -1.24
C ILE A 139 13.98 -12.80 0.03
N GLY A 140 14.10 -12.02 1.11
CA GLY A 140 14.83 -12.42 2.32
C GLY A 140 16.20 -11.77 2.45
N ASP A 141 16.76 -11.20 1.38
CA ASP A 141 17.97 -10.39 1.46
C ASP A 141 17.68 -9.09 2.23
N GLU A 142 18.40 -8.85 3.32
CA GLU A 142 18.21 -7.67 4.18
C GLU A 142 18.40 -6.36 3.40
N SER A 143 19.45 -6.30 2.57
CA SER A 143 19.73 -5.10 1.77
C SER A 143 18.58 -4.77 0.80
N LEU A 144 17.85 -5.79 0.32
CA LEU A 144 16.68 -5.59 -0.52
C LEU A 144 15.52 -5.04 0.31
N ALA A 145 15.24 -5.61 1.48
CA ALA A 145 14.21 -5.11 2.39
C ALA A 145 14.45 -3.63 2.75
N GLN A 146 15.67 -3.27 3.12
CA GLN A 146 16.03 -1.88 3.41
C GLN A 146 15.83 -0.96 2.19
N ARG A 147 16.23 -1.40 0.99
CA ARG A 147 15.98 -0.62 -0.25
C ARG A 147 14.49 -0.44 -0.50
N CYS A 148 13.70 -1.50 -0.37
CA CYS A 148 12.26 -1.44 -0.60
C CYS A 148 11.54 -0.53 0.39
N LEU A 149 11.95 -0.51 1.67
CA LEU A 149 11.44 0.46 2.64
C LEU A 149 11.71 1.90 2.20
N ARG A 150 12.94 2.20 1.73
CA ARG A 150 13.24 3.54 1.19
C ARG A 150 12.40 3.89 -0.05
N VAL A 151 12.19 2.92 -0.95
CA VAL A 151 11.40 3.14 -2.18
C VAL A 151 9.95 3.50 -1.86
N VAL A 152 9.36 2.90 -0.83
CA VAL A 152 7.96 3.15 -0.45
C VAL A 152 7.78 4.25 0.59
N ASP A 153 8.88 4.94 0.95
CA ASP A 153 8.92 5.89 2.06
C ASP A 153 8.35 5.25 3.35
N GLY A 154 8.76 4.01 3.59
CA GLY A 154 8.30 3.16 4.68
C GLY A 154 9.06 3.39 5.99
N PRO A 155 8.72 2.63 7.03
CA PRO A 155 9.42 2.67 8.31
C PRO A 155 10.93 2.49 8.13
N SER A 156 11.70 3.28 8.87
CA SER A 156 13.14 3.18 8.98
C SER A 156 13.54 1.81 9.53
N TRP A 157 14.52 1.19 8.89
CA TRP A 157 14.98 -0.16 9.26
C TRP A 157 15.37 -0.23 10.74
N ASP A 158 16.17 0.72 11.21
CA ASP A 158 16.68 0.72 12.58
C ASP A 158 15.79 1.53 13.53
N GLN A 159 15.42 2.76 13.15
CA GLN A 159 14.77 3.71 14.05
C GLN A 159 13.35 3.29 14.42
N ASP A 160 12.62 2.68 13.49
CA ASP A 160 11.25 2.23 13.70
C ASP A 160 11.20 0.75 14.14
N GLY A 161 12.35 0.17 14.49
CA GLY A 161 12.45 -1.15 15.10
C GLY A 161 12.23 -2.34 14.15
N ILE A 162 12.28 -2.13 12.83
CA ILE A 162 12.13 -3.23 11.85
C ILE A 162 13.26 -4.25 12.01
N ALA A 163 14.53 -3.82 12.10
CA ALA A 163 15.69 -4.69 12.31
C ALA A 163 15.52 -5.55 13.57
N LYS A 164 15.13 -4.90 14.68
CA LYS A 164 14.84 -5.57 15.95
C LYS A 164 13.73 -6.61 15.83
N CYS A 165 12.69 -6.34 15.03
CA CYS A 165 11.63 -7.30 14.77
C CYS A 165 12.16 -8.49 13.96
N VAL A 166 12.86 -8.23 12.85
CA VAL A 166 13.35 -9.22 11.89
C VAL A 166 14.34 -10.18 12.53
N ASP A 167 15.33 -9.66 13.26
CA ASP A 167 16.38 -10.47 13.91
C ASP A 167 15.90 -11.07 15.24
N GLY A 168 14.83 -10.50 15.79
CA GLY A 168 14.36 -10.77 17.13
C GLY A 168 13.38 -11.92 17.27
N LYS A 169 12.98 -12.15 18.53
CA LYS A 169 11.93 -13.12 18.88
C LYS A 169 10.55 -12.69 18.34
N GLN A 170 10.33 -11.40 18.09
CA GLN A 170 9.07 -10.87 17.58
C GLN A 170 8.77 -11.40 16.18
N GLY A 171 9.68 -11.20 15.21
CA GLY A 171 9.52 -11.71 13.85
C GLY A 171 9.32 -13.22 13.80
N ARG A 172 10.10 -13.97 14.59
CA ARG A 172 9.92 -15.43 14.72
C ARG A 172 8.54 -15.83 15.24
N LYS A 173 7.99 -15.10 16.23
CA LYS A 173 6.64 -15.35 16.74
C LYS A 173 5.56 -14.97 15.72
N LEU A 174 5.72 -13.85 15.02
CA LEU A 174 4.81 -13.45 13.94
C LEU A 174 4.72 -14.55 12.88
N LEU A 175 5.87 -15.10 12.43
CA LEU A 175 5.90 -16.20 11.47
C LEU A 175 5.20 -17.45 12.01
N GLN A 176 5.49 -17.86 13.25
CA GLN A 176 4.86 -19.04 13.85
C GLN A 176 3.34 -18.89 13.96
N HIS A 177 2.85 -17.75 14.43
CA HIS A 177 1.42 -17.46 14.51
C HIS A 177 0.76 -17.44 13.12
N SER A 178 1.44 -16.89 12.11
CA SER A 178 0.95 -16.87 10.73
C SER A 178 0.82 -18.29 10.17
N ILE A 179 1.82 -19.15 10.40
CA ILE A 179 1.79 -20.57 10.01
C ILE A 179 0.66 -21.33 10.72
N GLU A 180 0.51 -21.13 12.02
CA GLU A 180 -0.56 -21.75 12.81
C GLU A 180 -1.95 -21.30 12.31
N ALA A 181 -2.10 -20.02 11.94
CA ALA A 181 -3.32 -19.48 11.36
C ALA A 181 -3.64 -20.12 10.00
N SER A 182 -2.66 -20.26 9.11
CA SER A 182 -2.81 -20.96 7.82
C SER A 182 -3.28 -22.40 8.04
N LYS A 183 -2.65 -23.14 8.97
CA LYS A 183 -3.02 -24.52 9.30
C LYS A 183 -4.44 -24.63 9.84
N ARG A 184 -4.83 -23.75 10.77
CA ARG A 184 -6.17 -23.73 11.37
C ARG A 184 -7.26 -23.48 10.34
N LEU A 185 -6.99 -22.67 9.33
CA LEU A 185 -7.92 -22.37 8.23
C LEU A 185 -7.88 -23.40 7.08
N GLY A 186 -7.04 -24.43 7.17
CA GLY A 186 -6.86 -25.42 6.11
C GLY A 186 -6.24 -24.84 4.82
N LEU A 187 -5.47 -23.76 4.95
CA LEU A 187 -4.83 -23.06 3.83
C LEU A 187 -3.41 -23.60 3.61
N GLY A 188 -3.31 -24.73 2.90
CA GLY A 188 -2.05 -25.45 2.67
C GLY A 188 -1.37 -25.17 1.32
N THR A 189 -2.02 -24.43 0.41
CA THR A 189 -1.54 -24.22 -0.95
C THR A 189 -1.26 -22.75 -1.20
N SER A 190 -0.02 -22.45 -1.61
CA SER A 190 0.39 -21.12 -2.07
C SER A 190 0.23 -21.06 -3.60
N CYS A 191 -0.56 -20.18 -4.18
CA CYS A 191 -1.38 -19.13 -3.56
C CYS A 191 -2.81 -19.60 -3.28
N THR A 192 -3.39 -19.19 -2.15
CA THR A 192 -4.85 -19.24 -1.94
C THR A 192 -5.38 -17.88 -1.55
N ILE A 193 -6.34 -17.35 -2.30
CA ILE A 193 -7.13 -16.16 -1.95
C ILE A 193 -8.39 -16.65 -1.25
N LEU A 194 -8.63 -16.22 -0.02
CA LEU A 194 -9.84 -16.53 0.77
C LEU A 194 -10.58 -15.24 1.08
N PHE A 195 -11.85 -15.16 0.66
CA PHE A 195 -12.74 -14.05 0.95
C PHE A 195 -13.52 -14.30 2.24
N GLU A 196 -13.96 -13.23 2.91
CA GLU A 196 -14.80 -13.29 4.12
C GLU A 196 -16.08 -14.13 3.95
N SER A 197 -16.59 -14.25 2.72
CA SER A 197 -17.74 -15.10 2.37
C SER A 197 -17.44 -16.62 2.41
N GLY A 198 -16.19 -17.01 2.63
CA GLY A 198 -15.73 -18.40 2.57
C GLY A 198 -15.37 -18.87 1.16
N LYS A 199 -15.68 -18.08 0.12
CA LYS A 199 -15.22 -18.37 -1.24
C LYS A 199 -13.71 -18.28 -1.30
N LYS A 200 -13.08 -19.17 -2.05
CA LYS A 200 -11.64 -19.17 -2.28
C LYS A 200 -11.31 -19.24 -3.76
N CYS A 201 -10.05 -18.97 -4.10
CA CYS A 201 -9.48 -19.21 -5.41
C CYS A 201 -8.02 -19.57 -5.21
N VAL A 202 -7.60 -20.72 -5.75
CA VAL A 202 -6.28 -21.29 -5.53
C VAL A 202 -5.50 -21.20 -6.84
N ARG A 203 -4.25 -20.74 -6.78
CA ARG A 203 -3.31 -20.85 -7.90
C ARG A 203 -2.25 -21.86 -7.53
N ASP A 204 -2.17 -22.93 -8.31
CA ASP A 204 -1.32 -24.08 -8.02
C ASP A 204 -0.89 -24.74 -9.33
N ASP A 205 0.42 -24.87 -9.48
CA ASP A 205 1.08 -25.36 -10.70
C ASP A 205 0.75 -24.49 -11.92
N GLY A 206 0.78 -23.17 -11.73
CA GLY A 206 0.52 -22.19 -12.79
C GLY A 206 -0.94 -22.07 -13.23
N ALA A 207 -1.86 -22.84 -12.64
CA ALA A 207 -3.27 -22.86 -12.99
C ALA A 207 -4.17 -22.37 -11.84
N TRP A 208 -5.26 -21.68 -12.19
CA TRP A 208 -6.30 -21.31 -11.23
C TRP A 208 -7.27 -22.48 -11.02
N LYS A 209 -7.55 -22.81 -9.76
CA LYS A 209 -8.37 -23.94 -9.30
C LYS A 209 -9.34 -23.47 -8.22
N ASN A 210 -10.51 -24.11 -8.14
CA ASN A 210 -11.52 -23.83 -7.12
C ASN A 210 -11.91 -22.34 -7.06
N CYS A 211 -12.12 -21.71 -8.21
CA CYS A 211 -12.41 -20.27 -8.35
C CYS A 211 -13.82 -20.04 -8.89
N ASP A 212 -14.86 -20.41 -8.11
CA ASP A 212 -16.26 -20.31 -8.54
C ASP A 212 -16.70 -18.87 -8.85
N LEU A 213 -15.94 -17.89 -8.35
CA LEU A 213 -16.11 -16.47 -8.65
C LEU A 213 -15.64 -16.08 -10.06
N GLY A 214 -14.80 -16.90 -10.68
CA GLY A 214 -13.83 -16.45 -11.67
C GLY A 214 -12.47 -16.13 -11.04
N HIS A 215 -11.48 -15.88 -11.89
CA HIS A 215 -10.09 -15.67 -11.49
C HIS A 215 -9.48 -14.39 -12.09
N GLN A 216 -10.32 -13.51 -12.65
CA GLN A 216 -9.89 -12.20 -13.13
C GLN A 216 -9.94 -11.18 -11.98
N PRO A 217 -9.10 -10.13 -11.99
CA PRO A 217 -9.17 -9.08 -10.97
C PRO A 217 -10.57 -8.45 -10.82
N ALA A 218 -11.34 -8.36 -11.91
CA ALA A 218 -12.71 -7.85 -11.88
C ALA A 218 -13.65 -8.71 -11.02
N ASP A 219 -13.46 -10.03 -11.03
CA ASP A 219 -14.27 -10.98 -10.25
C ASP A 219 -14.03 -10.79 -8.75
N PHE A 220 -12.76 -10.64 -8.37
CA PHE A 220 -12.36 -10.39 -6.98
C PHE A 220 -12.86 -9.03 -6.48
N VAL A 221 -12.77 -7.99 -7.32
CA VAL A 221 -13.33 -6.66 -7.02
C VAL A 221 -14.84 -6.75 -6.81
N ALA A 222 -15.56 -7.47 -7.69
CA ALA A 222 -17.01 -7.62 -7.58
C ALA A 222 -17.42 -8.31 -6.28
N GLU A 223 -16.72 -9.37 -5.87
CA GLU A 223 -16.99 -10.05 -4.60
C GLU A 223 -16.73 -9.15 -3.39
N ILE A 224 -15.64 -8.37 -3.40
CA ILE A 224 -15.31 -7.42 -2.33
C ILE A 224 -16.39 -6.33 -2.23
N GLU A 225 -16.79 -5.73 -3.35
CA GLU A 225 -17.84 -4.69 -3.38
C GLU A 225 -19.18 -5.23 -2.90
N ARG A 226 -19.50 -6.48 -3.25
CA ARG A 226 -20.71 -7.18 -2.80
C ARG A 226 -20.72 -7.34 -1.28
N ILE A 227 -19.65 -7.88 -0.70
CA ILE A 227 -19.54 -8.07 0.76
C ILE A 227 -19.54 -6.70 1.45
N TRP A 228 -18.77 -5.74 0.95
CA TRP A 228 -18.66 -4.41 1.54
C TRP A 228 -20.02 -3.70 1.58
N SER A 229 -20.78 -3.77 0.48
CA SER A 229 -22.12 -3.17 0.42
C SER A 229 -23.10 -3.83 1.38
N GLN A 230 -23.00 -5.14 1.60
CA GLN A 230 -23.82 -5.85 2.59
C GLN A 230 -23.48 -5.42 4.01
N LYS A 231 -22.18 -5.36 4.36
CA LYS A 231 -21.72 -4.96 5.71
C LYS A 231 -22.08 -3.51 6.06
N ASN A 232 -22.12 -2.64 5.05
CA ASN A 232 -22.30 -1.20 5.24
C ASN A 232 -23.66 -0.68 4.76
N ALA A 233 -24.64 -1.55 4.52
CA ALA A 233 -25.97 -1.17 4.05
C ALA A 233 -26.67 -0.19 5.02
N GLY A 234 -26.52 -0.41 6.34
CA GLY A 234 -27.09 0.47 7.37
C GLY A 234 -26.46 1.87 7.42
N ALA A 235 -25.17 1.99 7.12
CA ALA A 235 -24.49 3.29 7.10
C ALA A 235 -24.94 4.16 5.90
N LYS A 236 -25.21 3.53 4.74
CA LYS A 236 -25.75 4.23 3.55
C LYS A 236 -27.17 4.80 3.77
N ALA A 237 -27.95 4.18 4.65
CA ALA A 237 -29.31 4.63 4.98
C ALA A 237 -29.31 5.90 5.85
N VAL A 238 -28.26 6.13 6.65
CA VAL A 238 -28.13 7.32 7.53
C VAL A 238 -27.52 8.51 6.78
N SER A 239 -26.69 8.28 5.76
CA SER A 239 -26.08 9.33 4.94
C SER A 239 -26.96 9.84 3.80
N SER A 240 -28.12 9.22 3.56
CA SER A 240 -29.12 9.72 2.62
C SER A 240 -30.04 10.70 3.35
N PRO A 241 -30.14 11.99 2.93
CA PRO A 241 -31.11 12.88 3.54
C PRO A 241 -32.50 12.34 3.21
N SER A 242 -33.13 11.72 4.20
CA SER A 242 -34.56 11.44 4.16
C SER A 242 -35.26 12.75 3.89
N MET A 243 -35.88 12.87 2.71
CA MET A 243 -36.79 13.97 2.40
C MET A 243 -37.95 13.87 3.37
N SER A 244 -37.79 14.55 4.50
CA SER A 244 -38.83 14.76 5.48
C SER A 244 -39.91 15.57 4.80
N LYS A 245 -41.08 14.93 4.71
CA LYS A 245 -42.33 15.50 4.21
C LYS A 245 -42.73 16.63 5.17
N THR A 246 -42.23 17.84 4.93
CA THR A 246 -42.59 19.00 5.75
C THR A 246 -43.98 19.47 5.34
N LEU A 247 -44.92 19.22 6.23
CA LEU A 247 -46.26 19.80 6.28
C LEU A 247 -46.15 21.33 6.17
N LEU A 248 -46.92 21.93 5.26
CA LEU A 248 -47.10 23.38 5.19
C LEU A 248 -47.59 23.90 6.54
N GLN A 249 -46.83 24.77 7.20
CA GLN A 249 -47.38 25.69 8.19
C GLN A 249 -46.84 27.11 7.97
N SER A 250 -47.76 27.92 7.44
CA SER A 250 -48.06 29.33 7.76
C SER A 250 -46.89 30.30 8.00
N LEU A 251 -46.72 31.22 7.04
CA LEU A 251 -45.99 32.47 7.17
C LEU A 251 -46.56 33.32 8.31
N SER A 252 -45.72 33.68 9.28
CA SER A 252 -46.00 34.76 10.23
C SER A 252 -44.83 35.74 10.31
N ARG A 253 -45.11 36.94 9.78
CA ARG A 253 -44.50 38.26 9.89
C ARG A 253 -43.20 38.46 10.68
N LEU A 254 -42.28 39.16 9.98
CA LEU A 254 -41.20 40.02 10.48
C LEU A 254 -41.59 40.92 11.66
N VAL A 255 -40.71 41.00 12.66
CA VAL A 255 -40.57 42.16 13.55
C VAL A 255 -39.09 42.56 13.65
N LYS A 256 -38.85 43.85 13.40
CA LYS A 256 -37.59 44.58 13.46
C LYS A 256 -37.32 45.02 14.90
N ARG A 257 -36.09 44.92 15.40
CA ARG A 257 -35.62 45.72 16.56
C ARG A 257 -34.34 46.48 16.20
N GLN A 258 -34.40 47.77 16.50
CA GLN A 258 -33.36 48.78 16.33
C GLN A 258 -32.41 48.81 17.55
N SER A 259 -31.10 48.96 17.27
CA SER A 259 -30.09 49.92 17.81
C SER A 259 -30.28 50.50 19.23
N SER A 260 -29.32 50.70 20.15
CA SER A 260 -27.87 51.07 20.17
C SER A 260 -27.37 50.98 21.66
N PRO A 261 -26.28 51.65 22.11
CA PRO A 261 -24.85 51.54 21.79
C PRO A 261 -23.98 51.24 23.05
N SER A 262 -22.70 50.88 22.88
CA SER A 262 -21.65 51.37 23.77
C SER A 262 -20.30 51.40 23.06
N SER A 263 -19.60 52.51 23.30
CA SER A 263 -18.32 52.93 22.75
C SER A 263 -17.25 52.90 23.85
N THR A 264 -16.00 52.61 23.46
CA THR A 264 -14.67 53.05 23.96
C THR A 264 -13.69 51.93 23.60
N ASP A 265 -12.89 52.00 22.54
CA ASP A 265 -11.81 52.91 22.13
C ASP A 265 -10.47 52.69 22.84
N SER A 266 -9.39 52.89 22.07
CA SER A 266 -7.96 52.59 22.22
C SER A 266 -7.55 51.18 21.74
N GLY A 267 -6.66 51.01 20.76
CA GLY A 267 -5.82 51.94 20.02
C GLY A 267 -4.55 51.23 19.57
N PHE A 268 -4.07 51.59 18.37
CA PHE A 268 -2.71 51.47 17.84
C PHE A 268 -2.26 50.21 17.06
N ASN A 269 -2.36 50.39 15.73
CA ASN A 269 -1.27 50.40 14.74
C ASN A 269 -0.57 49.10 14.30
N SER A 270 -0.96 48.66 13.10
CA SER A 270 -0.02 48.18 12.07
C SER A 270 0.69 49.35 11.38
N PRO A 271 1.86 49.10 10.76
CA PRO A 271 2.16 49.73 9.48
C PRO A 271 2.72 48.77 8.41
N PHE A 272 2.20 48.96 7.19
CA PHE A 272 2.83 48.87 5.84
C PHE A 272 3.57 47.57 5.44
N ALA A 273 3.05 46.82 4.46
CA ALA A 273 3.13 47.06 3.01
C ALA A 273 4.57 47.01 2.47
N GLY A 274 4.89 45.92 1.78
CA GLY A 274 6.14 45.70 1.06
C GLY A 274 5.95 44.67 -0.05
N SER A 275 5.69 45.16 -1.25
CA SER A 275 5.75 44.46 -2.51
C SER A 275 7.18 44.07 -2.85
N SER A 276 7.43 42.80 -3.20
CA SER A 276 8.44 42.43 -4.21
C SER A 276 8.41 40.92 -4.49
N THR A 277 8.22 40.62 -5.77
CA THR A 277 8.36 39.32 -6.45
C THR A 277 9.81 38.77 -6.38
N PRO A 278 10.01 37.45 -6.57
CA PRO A 278 11.29 36.76 -6.34
C PRO A 278 12.20 36.75 -7.59
N PRO A 279 13.52 36.58 -7.46
CA PRO A 279 14.35 36.23 -8.60
C PRO A 279 14.38 34.70 -8.78
N SER A 280 13.92 34.30 -9.95
CA SER A 280 14.28 33.04 -10.60
C SER A 280 15.75 33.09 -11.01
N VAL A 281 16.52 32.03 -10.73
CA VAL A 281 17.83 31.82 -11.35
C VAL A 281 17.81 30.45 -12.03
N PHE A 282 17.47 30.48 -13.31
CA PHE A 282 17.89 29.49 -14.30
C PHE A 282 19.04 30.12 -15.10
N VAL A 283 20.24 29.56 -15.01
CA VAL A 283 21.21 29.60 -16.12
C VAL A 283 21.86 28.23 -16.23
N SER A 284 21.55 27.57 -17.34
CA SER A 284 22.29 26.47 -17.94
C SER A 284 23.71 26.90 -18.28
N ILE A 285 24.70 26.04 -18.01
CA ILE A 285 25.81 25.82 -18.95
C ILE A 285 26.04 24.32 -19.10
N CYS A 286 25.66 23.86 -20.29
CA CYS A 286 26.12 22.66 -20.95
C CYS A 286 27.42 23.05 -21.68
N GLN A 287 28.49 22.24 -21.55
CA GLN A 287 29.55 21.96 -22.54
C GLN A 287 30.68 21.20 -21.82
N SER A 288 30.75 19.88 -22.00
CA SER A 288 31.51 19.19 -23.05
C SER A 288 33.02 19.17 -22.79
N ARG A 289 33.55 17.97 -22.51
CA ARG A 289 34.73 17.46 -23.24
C ARG A 289 34.83 15.95 -23.12
N SER A 290 34.74 15.34 -24.29
CA SER A 290 35.09 14.00 -24.69
C SER A 290 36.61 13.85 -24.88
N SER A 291 37.14 12.71 -24.43
CA SER A 291 38.34 12.02 -24.98
C SER A 291 38.44 10.68 -24.23
N LEU A 292 37.96 9.56 -24.79
CA LEU A 292 38.70 8.64 -25.68
C LEU A 292 40.12 8.33 -25.21
N SER A 293 40.32 7.13 -24.67
CA SER A 293 41.47 6.29 -25.03
C SER A 293 41.11 4.81 -24.92
N ASN A 294 41.21 4.14 -26.07
CA ASN A 294 41.29 2.69 -26.23
C ASN A 294 42.55 2.14 -25.54
N SER A 295 42.50 0.90 -25.08
CA SER A 295 43.57 -0.09 -25.29
C SER A 295 42.98 -1.49 -25.19
N ALA A 296 43.08 -2.22 -26.31
CA ALA A 296 42.75 -3.62 -26.44
C ALA A 296 44.02 -4.48 -26.37
N ALA A 297 43.82 -5.72 -25.89
CA ALA A 297 44.56 -6.95 -26.16
C ALA A 297 46.03 -7.08 -25.70
N ILE A 298 46.31 -8.21 -25.02
CA ILE A 298 47.30 -9.23 -25.41
C ILE A 298 46.96 -10.54 -24.68
N LEU A 299 46.68 -11.58 -25.47
CA LEU A 299 46.72 -13.01 -25.10
C LEU A 299 48.19 -13.48 -25.09
N PRO A 300 48.48 -14.64 -24.47
CA PRO A 300 49.14 -15.65 -25.27
C PRO A 300 48.51 -17.05 -25.15
N LEU A 301 48.41 -17.69 -26.32
CA LEU A 301 48.24 -19.12 -26.56
C LEU A 301 49.63 -19.79 -26.60
N SER A 302 49.82 -20.93 -25.93
CA SER A 302 50.19 -22.22 -26.56
C SER A 302 50.94 -23.21 -25.64
N GLY A 303 50.57 -24.50 -25.78
CA GLY A 303 51.36 -25.70 -25.44
C GLY A 303 50.66 -26.63 -24.45
N ARG A 304 49.82 -27.62 -24.84
CA ARG A 304 50.16 -29.01 -25.29
C ARG A 304 51.29 -29.64 -24.45
N SER A 305 51.28 -30.89 -23.98
CA SER A 305 50.45 -32.10 -24.11
C SER A 305 51.17 -33.17 -23.26
N ALA A 306 50.47 -34.03 -22.50
CA ALA A 306 50.86 -35.44 -22.33
C ALA A 306 49.79 -36.22 -21.54
N SER A 307 49.19 -37.19 -22.22
CA SER A 307 48.50 -38.35 -21.64
C SER A 307 49.51 -39.32 -21.04
N THR A 308 49.14 -40.05 -19.98
CA THR A 308 49.47 -41.47 -19.77
C THR A 308 48.60 -42.03 -18.63
N ASP A 309 47.73 -42.97 -18.99
CA ASP A 309 47.47 -44.28 -18.38
C ASP A 309 47.63 -44.48 -16.87
N LEU A 310 46.50 -44.69 -16.18
CA LEU A 310 46.12 -45.90 -15.42
C LEU A 310 44.76 -45.72 -14.71
#